data_AF-A0A3B6IXZ5-F1
#
_entry.id   AF-A0A3B6IXZ5-F1
#
_cell.length_a   1.000
_cell.length_b   1.000
_cell.length_c   1.000
_cell.angle_alpha   90.00
_cell.angle_beta   90.00
_cell.angle_gamma   90.00
#
_symmetry.space_group_name_H-M   'P 1'
#
loop_
_entity.id
_entity.type
_entity.pdbx_description
1 polymer ?
#
loop_
_entity_poly.entity_id
_entity_poly.type
_entity_poly.pdbx_seq_one_letter_code
_entity_poly.pdbx_strand_id
1 'polypeptide(L)'
;MVADIPGTTGVSFGQELVVYERPEPRSGIHRMVFVLFQQLGRGAVFAPDMRQNFSCRSLARQYHLSIVAATYFNCQMEGGWGGRRFRPESSQGE
;
A
#
# COMPACT_ATOMS: atom_id res chain seq x y z
N MET A 1 1.13 -3.20 -8.44
CA MET A 1 2.06 -4.33 -8.26
C MET A 1 3.01 -4.35 -9.44
N VAL A 2 4.30 -4.35 -9.17
CA VAL A 2 5.35 -4.40 -10.19
C VAL A 2 6.15 -5.68 -9.97
N ALA A 3 6.41 -6.43 -11.04
CA ALA A 3 7.20 -7.65 -11.05
C ALA A 3 8.47 -7.47 -11.90
N ASP A 4 9.34 -8.48 -11.91
CA ASP A 4 10.52 -8.57 -12.77
C ASP A 4 11.50 -7.39 -12.67
N ILE A 5 11.55 -6.75 -11.49
CA ILE A 5 12.50 -5.66 -11.20
C ILE A 5 13.91 -6.25 -11.14
N PRO A 6 14.85 -5.84 -12.01
CA PRO A 6 16.23 -6.28 -11.92
C PRO A 6 16.87 -5.84 -10.60
N GLY A 7 17.72 -6.70 -10.02
CA GLY A 7 18.49 -6.37 -8.83
C GLY A 7 19.25 -5.04 -9.00
N THR A 8 19.37 -4.29 -7.91
CA THR A 8 20.00 -2.95 -7.84
C THR A 8 19.37 -1.84 -8.69
N THR A 9 18.22 -2.10 -9.34
CA THR A 9 17.45 -1.08 -10.07
C THR A 9 16.19 -0.69 -9.30
N GLY A 10 15.27 0.03 -9.96
CA GLY A 10 14.02 0.51 -9.37
C GLY A 10 12.77 0.01 -10.11
N VAL A 11 11.60 0.34 -9.56
CA VAL A 11 10.29 -0.08 -10.08
C VAL A 11 10.05 0.29 -11.55
N SER A 12 10.71 1.34 -12.07
CA SER A 12 10.61 1.77 -13.47
C SER A 12 11.20 0.78 -14.49
N PHE A 13 12.05 -0.14 -14.03
CA PHE A 13 12.67 -1.17 -14.88
C PHE A 13 11.94 -2.52 -14.80
N GLY A 14 10.92 -2.63 -13.95
CA GLY A 14 10.08 -3.81 -13.84
C GLY A 14 8.86 -3.76 -14.75
N GLN A 15 8.09 -4.84 -14.73
CA GLN A 15 6.81 -4.94 -15.42
C GLN A 15 5.67 -4.55 -14.46
N GLU A 16 4.92 -3.50 -14.81
CA GLU A 16 3.72 -3.13 -14.07
C GLU A 16 2.59 -4.10 -14.39
N LEU A 17 2.23 -4.95 -13.43
CA LEU A 17 1.14 -5.93 -13.54
C LEU A 17 -0.19 -5.36 -13.08
N VAL A 18 -0.16 -4.46 -12.10
CA VAL A 18 -1.34 -3.79 -11.54
C VAL A 18 -0.97 -2.33 -11.33
N VAL A 19 -1.75 -1.43 -11.92
CA VAL A 19 -1.47 0.01 -11.89
C VAL A 19 -1.43 0.54 -10.45
N TYR A 20 -0.56 1.51 -10.15
CA TYR A 20 -0.63 2.20 -8.87
C TYR A 20 -1.94 3.01 -8.74
N GLU A 21 -2.66 2.78 -7.65
CA GLU A 21 -3.85 3.57 -7.29
C GLU A 21 -3.56 4.35 -6.02
N ARG A 22 -3.84 5.66 -6.06
CA ARG A 22 -3.60 6.53 -4.91
C ARG A 22 -4.48 6.09 -3.72
N PRO A 23 -3.93 6.03 -2.49
CA PRO A 23 -4.73 5.67 -1.34
C PRO A 23 -5.78 6.74 -1.00
N GLU A 24 -7.04 6.33 -0.88
CA GLU A 24 -8.16 7.20 -0.49
C GLU A 24 -8.88 6.62 0.74
N PRO A 25 -8.23 6.60 1.92
CA PRO A 25 -8.85 6.08 3.14
C PRO A 25 -10.05 6.95 3.53
N ARG A 26 -11.24 6.35 3.60
CA ARG A 26 -12.47 7.02 4.05
C ARG A 26 -12.63 7.03 5.57
N SER A 27 -11.94 6.12 6.27
CA SER A 27 -12.12 5.92 7.71
C SER A 27 -10.87 5.58 8.49
N GLY A 28 -10.63 6.27 9.60
CA GLY A 28 -9.53 5.93 10.51
C GLY A 28 -8.14 6.10 9.88
N ILE A 29 -7.15 5.46 10.49
CA ILE A 29 -5.76 5.49 10.06
C ILE A 29 -5.43 4.13 9.43
N HIS A 30 -5.08 4.14 8.15
CA HIS A 30 -4.74 2.96 7.37
C HIS A 30 -3.24 2.81 7.23
N ARG A 31 -2.74 1.57 7.24
CA ARG A 31 -1.34 1.27 6.94
C ARG A 31 -1.21 0.93 5.46
N MET A 32 -0.48 1.75 4.73
CA MET A 32 -0.11 1.48 3.35
C MET A 32 1.25 0.79 3.36
N VAL A 33 1.28 -0.46 2.93
CA VAL A 33 2.45 -1.35 3.08
C VAL A 33 3.09 -1.59 1.72
N PHE A 34 4.40 -1.39 1.64
CA PHE A 34 5.23 -1.83 0.52
C PHE A 34 6.02 -3.07 0.95
N VAL A 35 5.94 -4.14 0.15
CA VAL A 35 6.67 -5.39 0.39
C VAL A 35 7.48 -5.71 -0.86
N LEU A 36 8.77 -6.00 -0.68
CA LEU A 36 9.67 -6.45 -1.74
C LEU A 36 9.90 -7.95 -1.60
N PHE A 37 9.65 -8.66 -2.68
CA PHE A 37 9.82 -10.10 -2.79
C PHE A 37 10.96 -10.46 -3.75
N GLN A 38 11.73 -11.51 -3.43
CA GLN A 38 12.67 -12.10 -4.37
C GLN A 38 11.97 -13.16 -5.22
N GLN A 39 12.06 -13.00 -6.54
CA GLN A 39 11.58 -13.99 -7.50
C GLN A 39 12.67 -15.03 -7.79
N LEU A 40 12.27 -16.29 -8.01
CA LEU A 40 13.17 -17.34 -8.47
C LEU A 40 13.59 -17.18 -9.94
N GLY A 41 12.76 -16.48 -10.73
CA GLY A 41 13.00 -16.21 -12.14
C GLY A 41 12.08 -15.11 -12.68
N ARG A 42 12.40 -14.62 -13.89
CA ARG A 42 11.60 -13.60 -14.59
C ARG A 42 10.34 -14.22 -15.21
N GLY A 43 9.26 -13.46 -15.31
CA GLY A 43 8.00 -13.90 -15.91
C GLY A 43 7.24 -14.94 -15.10
N ALA A 44 7.59 -15.10 -13.81
CA ALA A 44 7.02 -16.13 -12.94
C ALA A 44 5.79 -15.66 -12.15
N VAL A 45 5.53 -14.35 -12.08
CA VAL A 45 4.50 -13.75 -11.23
C VAL A 45 3.46 -13.07 -12.11
N PHE A 46 2.18 -13.28 -11.81
CA PHE A 46 1.05 -12.71 -12.55
C PHE A 46 0.21 -11.80 -11.68
N ALA A 47 -0.58 -10.93 -12.34
CA ALA A 47 -1.51 -10.04 -11.66
C ALA A 47 -2.61 -10.84 -10.95
N PRO A 48 -3.02 -10.45 -9.74
CA PRO A 48 -4.26 -10.95 -9.15
C PRO A 48 -5.48 -10.43 -9.94
N ASP A 49 -6.54 -11.22 -10.01
CA ASP A 49 -7.78 -10.86 -10.70
C ASP A 49 -8.50 -9.65 -10.06
N MET A 50 -8.30 -9.46 -8.74
CA MET A 50 -9.04 -8.50 -7.94
C MET A 50 -8.14 -7.87 -6.87
N ARG A 51 -8.31 -6.57 -6.62
CA ARG A 51 -7.51 -5.82 -5.64
C ARG A 51 -7.97 -6.06 -4.21
N GLN A 52 -9.28 -6.09 -4.00
CA GLN A 52 -9.86 -6.31 -2.68
C GLN A 52 -9.65 -7.76 -2.24
N ASN A 53 -9.54 -7.97 -0.93
CA ASN A 53 -9.24 -9.26 -0.31
C ASN A 53 -7.89 -9.87 -0.76
N PHE A 54 -6.97 -9.04 -1.23
CA PHE A 54 -5.62 -9.49 -1.59
C PHE A 54 -4.78 -9.82 -0.34
N SER A 55 -4.02 -10.92 -0.42
CA SER A 55 -3.13 -11.39 0.64
C SER A 55 -1.70 -11.56 0.12
N CYS A 56 -0.79 -10.73 0.62
CA CYS A 56 0.64 -10.84 0.30
C CYS A 56 1.23 -12.22 0.67
N ARG A 57 0.73 -12.83 1.75
CA ARG A 57 1.17 -14.15 2.21
C ARG A 57 0.73 -15.26 1.26
N SER A 58 -0.49 -15.17 0.72
CA SER A 58 -1.01 -16.14 -0.23
C SER A 58 -0.25 -16.06 -1.56
N LEU A 59 0.00 -14.82 -2.04
CA LEU A 59 0.83 -14.57 -3.23
C LEU A 59 2.23 -15.19 -3.07
N ALA A 60 2.89 -14.92 -1.94
CA ALA A 60 4.25 -15.43 -1.70
C ALA A 60 4.32 -16.96 -1.70
N ARG A 61 3.30 -17.63 -1.15
CA ARG A 61 3.22 -19.10 -1.18
C ARG A 61 2.97 -19.64 -2.59
N GLN A 62 2.05 -19.01 -3.33
CA GLN A 62 1.69 -19.46 -4.68
C GLN A 62 2.87 -19.38 -5.65
N TYR A 63 3.66 -18.30 -5.57
CA TYR A 63 4.78 -18.05 -6.48
C TYR A 63 6.15 -18.35 -5.88
N HIS A 64 6.20 -19.03 -4.73
CA HIS A 64 7.45 -19.39 -4.02
C HIS A 64 8.39 -18.19 -3.79
N LEU A 65 7.82 -17.06 -3.39
CA LEU A 65 8.55 -15.82 -3.18
C LEU A 65 9.05 -15.70 -1.73
N SER A 66 10.26 -15.19 -1.56
CA SER A 66 10.79 -14.82 -0.23
C SER A 66 10.67 -13.32 0.00
N ILE A 67 10.33 -12.91 1.23
CA ILE A 67 10.29 -11.49 1.62
C ILE A 67 11.71 -11.03 1.87
N VAL A 68 12.12 -9.93 1.23
CA VAL A 68 13.47 -9.34 1.40
C VAL A 68 13.40 -8.05 2.19
N ALA A 69 12.38 -7.23 1.96
CA ALA A 69 12.16 -5.98 2.67
C ALA A 69 10.68 -5.65 2.78
N ALA A 70 10.31 -4.93 3.82
CA ALA A 70 8.97 -4.38 3.98
C ALA A 70 9.05 -3.04 4.70
N THR A 71 8.22 -2.09 4.27
CA THR A 71 8.04 -0.80 4.94
C THR A 71 6.57 -0.41 4.86
N TYR A 72 6.14 0.51 5.72
CA TYR A 72 4.79 1.03 5.68
C TYR A 72 4.76 2.50 6.09
N PHE A 73 3.72 3.18 5.65
CA PHE A 73 3.35 4.50 6.15
C PHE A 73 1.88 4.51 6.57
N ASN A 74 1.55 5.43 7.47
CA ASN A 74 0.17 5.65 7.88
C ASN A 74 -0.48 6.69 6.96
N CYS A 75 -1.72 6.44 6.57
CA CYS A 75 -2.51 7.31 5.70
C CYS A 75 -3.90 7.48 6.30
N GLN A 76 -4.42 8.71 6.28
CA GLN A 76 -5.76 9.06 6.72
C GLN A 76 -6.38 10.07 5.76
N MET A 77 -7.69 10.28 5.86
CA MET A 77 -8.37 11.34 5.10
C MET A 77 -7.74 12.70 5.42
N GLU A 78 -7.55 13.54 4.39
CA GLU A 78 -6.86 14.83 4.50
C GLU A 78 -7.48 15.77 5.56
N GLY A 79 -8.81 15.78 5.66
CA GLY A 79 -9.56 16.54 6.68
C GLY A 79 -9.69 15.85 8.05
N GLY A 80 -9.04 14.69 8.24
CA GLY A 80 -9.27 13.79 9.36
C GLY A 80 -10.69 13.21 9.38
N TRP A 81 -10.99 12.40 10.39
CA TRP A 81 -12.31 11.80 10.61
C TRP A 81 -13.26 12.75 11.38
N GLY A 82 -13.23 14.06 11.13
CA GLY A 82 -14.18 14.99 11.77
C GLY A 82 -14.30 14.81 13.29
N GLY A 83 -13.16 14.67 13.99
CA GLY A 83 -13.13 14.60 15.45
C GLY A 83 -13.79 15.82 16.09
N ARG A 84 -14.20 15.71 17.36
CA ARG A 84 -14.88 16.79 18.11
C ARG A 84 -14.19 18.12 17.86
N ARG A 85 -14.85 19.00 17.10
CA ARG A 85 -14.44 20.41 16.99
C ARG A 85 -14.62 21.00 18.38
N PHE A 86 -13.53 21.25 19.10
CA PHE A 86 -13.59 22.15 20.24
C PHE A 86 -13.98 23.51 19.68
N ARG A 87 -15.27 23.87 19.77
CA ARG A 87 -15.64 25.29 19.72
C ARG A 87 -15.01 25.89 20.98
N PRO A 88 -14.09 26.87 20.87
CA PRO A 88 -13.85 27.71 22.03
C PRO A 88 -15.20 28.32 22.42
N GLU A 89 -15.57 28.20 23.69
CA GLU A 89 -16.67 28.97 24.25
C GLU A 89 -16.38 30.43 23.91
N SER A 90 -17.27 31.03 23.12
CA SER A 90 -17.30 32.48 22.96
C SER A 90 -17.61 33.04 24.34
N SER A 91 -16.57 33.54 25.01
CA SER A 91 -16.71 34.37 26.19
C SER A 91 -17.59 35.54 25.78
N GLN A 92 -18.82 35.57 26.30
CA GLN A 92 -19.58 36.80 26.35
C GLN A 92 -18.77 37.81 27.15
N GLY A 93 -18.56 38.99 26.59
CA GLY A 93 -17.91 40.12 27.24
C GLY A 93 -18.46 41.41 26.66
N GLU A 94 -19.49 41.91 27.35
CA GLU A 94 -20.04 43.28 27.40
C GLU A 94 -20.53 43.98 26.12
#